data_AF-A0A1V2B1U2-F1
#
_entry.id   AF-A0A1V2B1U2-F1
#
_cell.length_a   1.000
_cell.length_b   1.000
_cell.length_c   1.000
_cell.angle_alpha   90.00
_cell.angle_beta   90.00
_cell.angle_gamma   90.00
#
_symmetry.space_group_name_H-M   'P 1'
#
loop_
_entity.id
_entity.type
_entity.pdbx_description
1 polymer ?
#
loop_
_entity_poly.entity_id
_entity_poly.type
_entity_poly.pdbx_seq_one_letter_code
_entity_poly.pdbx_strand_id
1 'polypeptide(L)'
;MGPENITLSDVALRLSSLTDKPVRYRQESFEEIKFRLNNWGIGETIQNELIDLFKALGDPNGAYATPRTPEAYTATLFDQFVINKLMPVLL
;
A
#
# COMPACT_ATOMS: atom_id res chain seq x y z
N MET A 1 -1.31 9.64 -0.79
CA MET A 1 -2.01 10.44 0.23
C MET A 1 -1.23 11.72 0.38
N GLY A 2 -1.89 12.86 0.54
CA GLY A 2 -1.24 14.17 0.41
C GLY A 2 -0.83 14.48 -1.03
N PRO A 3 -0.11 15.59 -1.23
CA PRO A 3 0.38 16.03 -2.53
C PRO A 3 1.68 15.32 -2.96
N GLU A 4 2.36 14.65 -2.02
CA GLU A 4 3.64 13.98 -2.30
C GLU A 4 3.45 12.70 -3.12
N ASN A 5 4.24 12.57 -4.18
CA ASN A 5 4.32 11.35 -4.98
C ASN A 5 5.38 10.40 -4.38
N ILE A 6 4.98 9.67 -3.33
CA ILE A 6 5.86 8.74 -2.59
C ILE A 6 5.87 7.33 -3.19
N THR A 7 7.02 6.67 -3.16
CA THR A 7 7.16 5.27 -3.59
C THR A 7 6.76 4.28 -2.49
N LEU A 8 6.63 2.98 -2.83
CA LEU A 8 6.36 1.92 -1.85
C LEU A 8 7.50 1.75 -0.84
N SER A 9 8.74 2.01 -1.26
CA SER A 9 9.91 2.04 -0.37
C SER A 9 9.83 3.22 0.61
N ASP A 10 9.43 4.40 0.15
CA ASP A 10 9.23 5.57 1.02
C ASP A 10 8.12 5.31 2.05
N VAL A 11 7.03 4.67 1.63
CA VAL A 11 5.94 4.23 2.51
C VAL A 11 6.48 3.31 3.62
N ALA A 12 7.28 2.30 3.28
CA ALA A 12 7.86 1.38 4.26
C ALA A 12 8.82 2.08 5.25
N LEU A 13 9.63 3.03 4.77
CA LEU A 13 10.53 3.83 5.61
C LEU A 13 9.73 4.71 6.59
N ARG A 14 8.69 5.40 6.10
CA ARG A 14 7.81 6.23 6.94
C ARG A 14 7.06 5.40 7.97
N LEU A 15 6.52 4.23 7.58
CA LEU A 15 5.91 3.30 8.53
C LEU A 15 6.89 2.85 9.60
N SER A 16 8.14 2.52 9.22
CA SER A 16 9.15 2.10 10.18
C SER A 16 9.45 3.19 11.21
N SER A 17 9.60 4.43 10.75
CA SER A 17 9.83 5.60 11.61
C SER A 17 8.65 5.88 12.55
N LEU A 18 7.43 5.88 12.02
CA LEU A 18 6.23 6.25 12.79
C LEU A 18 5.78 5.18 13.79
N THR A 19 6.10 3.91 13.52
CA THR A 19 5.65 2.78 14.36
C THR A 19 6.73 2.23 15.28
N ASP A 20 7.98 2.69 15.16
CA ASP A 20 9.16 2.12 15.82
C ASP A 20 9.30 0.59 15.61
N LYS A 21 8.79 0.09 14.47
CA LYS A 21 8.82 -1.33 14.08
C LYS A 21 9.46 -1.44 12.70
N PRO A 22 10.39 -2.38 12.46
CA PRO A 22 11.03 -2.50 11.15
C PRO A 22 10.02 -2.99 10.09
N VAL A 23 9.75 -2.15 9.09
CA VAL A 23 8.91 -2.47 7.92
C VAL A 23 9.75 -2.39 6.65
N ARG A 24 9.66 -3.42 5.81
CA ARG A 24 10.38 -3.48 4.53
C ARG A 24 9.41 -3.71 3.38
N TYR A 25 9.54 -2.92 2.33
CA TYR A 25 8.88 -3.22 1.07
C TYR A 25 9.61 -4.37 0.36
N ARG A 26 8.83 -5.35 -0.11
CA ARG A 26 9.30 -6.43 -0.98
C ARG A 26 8.31 -6.55 -2.14
N GLN A 27 8.80 -6.44 -3.35
CA GLN A 27 8.03 -6.80 -4.54
C GLN A 27 8.06 -8.32 -4.69
N GLU A 28 6.89 -8.91 -4.92
CA GLU A 28 6.70 -10.36 -4.99
C GLU A 28 5.92 -10.71 -6.26
N SER A 29 6.03 -11.96 -6.71
CA SER A 29 5.17 -12.44 -7.79
C SER A 29 3.71 -12.54 -7.34
N PHE A 30 2.77 -12.50 -8.28
CA PHE A 30 1.36 -12.66 -7.95
C PHE A 30 1.07 -14.06 -7.41
N GLU A 31 1.82 -15.07 -7.86
CA GLU A 31 1.77 -16.44 -7.37
C GLU A 31 2.20 -16.54 -5.91
N GLU A 32 3.29 -15.86 -5.52
CA GLU A 32 3.77 -15.80 -4.14
C GLU A 32 2.75 -15.08 -3.23
N ILE A 33 2.11 -14.02 -3.73
CA ILE A 33 1.05 -13.31 -3.01
C ILE A 33 -0.16 -14.22 -2.79
N LYS A 34 -0.64 -14.91 -3.84
CA LYS A 34 -1.75 -15.88 -3.74
C LYS A 34 -1.44 -16.98 -2.74
N PHE A 35 -0.25 -17.57 -2.82
CA PHE A 35 0.20 -18.60 -1.87
C PHE A 35 0.13 -18.10 -0.42
N ARG A 36 0.59 -16.87 -0.15
CA ARG A 36 0.50 -16.29 1.19
C ARG A 36 -0.95 -16.04 1.64
N LEU A 37 -1.78 -15.47 0.77
CA LEU A 37 -3.19 -15.22 1.09
C LEU A 37 -3.92 -16.54 1.40
N ASN A 38 -3.62 -17.61 0.67
CA ASN A 38 -4.12 -18.95 0.94
C ASN A 38 -3.70 -19.45 2.34
N ASN A 39 -2.43 -19.24 2.72
CA ASN A 39 -1.94 -19.59 4.06
C ASN A 39 -2.59 -18.77 5.19
N TRP A 40 -3.18 -17.62 4.87
CA TRP A 40 -4.00 -16.83 5.81
C TRP A 40 -5.48 -17.21 5.79
N GLY A 41 -5.87 -18.24 5.04
CA GLY A 41 -7.25 -18.72 4.94
C GLY A 41 -8.15 -17.86 4.04
N ILE A 42 -7.57 -17.02 3.18
CA ILE A 42 -8.33 -16.20 2.24
C ILE A 42 -8.79 -17.08 1.07
N GLY A 43 -10.10 -17.07 0.76
CA GLY A 43 -10.67 -17.88 -0.32
C GLY A 43 -10.22 -17.43 -1.72
N GLU A 44 -10.20 -18.36 -2.67
CA GLU A 44 -9.65 -18.17 -4.03
C GLU A 44 -10.24 -16.97 -4.77
N THR A 45 -11.55 -16.74 -4.70
CA THR A 45 -12.20 -15.59 -5.35
C THR A 45 -11.59 -14.26 -4.87
N ILE A 46 -11.43 -14.11 -3.54
CA ILE A 46 -10.87 -12.90 -2.94
C ILE A 46 -9.38 -12.75 -3.30
N GLN A 47 -8.65 -13.87 -3.39
CA GLN A 47 -7.26 -13.82 -3.86
C GLN A 47 -7.19 -13.26 -5.28
N ASN A 48 -8.04 -13.73 -6.20
CA ASN A 48 -8.08 -13.26 -7.57
C ASN A 48 -8.43 -11.77 -7.65
N GLU A 49 -9.46 -11.33 -6.91
CA GLU A 49 -9.84 -9.91 -6.86
C GLU A 49 -8.72 -9.01 -6.32
N LEU A 50 -8.01 -9.44 -5.28
CA LEU A 50 -6.86 -8.70 -4.75
C LEU A 50 -5.71 -8.62 -5.75
N ILE A 51 -5.41 -9.70 -6.49
CA ILE A 51 -4.39 -9.68 -7.54
C ILE A 51 -4.78 -8.74 -8.68
N ASP A 52 -6.03 -8.76 -9.11
CA ASP A 52 -6.51 -7.87 -10.18
C ASP A 52 -6.46 -6.41 -9.73
N LEU A 53 -6.80 -6.13 -8.46
CA LEU A 53 -6.62 -4.81 -7.86
C LEU A 53 -5.15 -4.38 -7.84
N PHE A 54 -4.23 -5.25 -7.41
CA PHE A 54 -2.79 -4.91 -7.38
C PHE A 54 -2.23 -4.64 -8.78
N LYS A 55 -2.67 -5.40 -9.80
CA LYS A 55 -2.33 -5.13 -11.20
C LYS A 55 -2.85 -3.75 -11.64
N ALA A 56 -4.11 -3.43 -11.35
CA ALA A 56 -4.71 -2.16 -11.72
C ALA A 56 -4.03 -0.96 -11.04
N LEU A 57 -3.69 -1.09 -9.76
CA LEU A 57 -3.00 -0.03 -8.99
C LEU A 57 -1.50 0.10 -9.34
N GLY A 58 -0.88 -0.99 -9.79
CA GLY A 58 0.54 -1.05 -10.12
C GLY A 58 0.87 -0.75 -11.59
N ASP A 59 -0.13 -0.63 -12.46
CA ASP A 59 0.08 -0.30 -13.87
C ASP A 59 0.56 1.16 -14.01
N PRO A 60 1.81 1.40 -14.48
CA PRO A 60 2.34 2.76 -14.65
C PRO A 60 1.64 3.57 -15.75
N ASN A 61 0.81 2.94 -16.58
CA ASN A 61 -0.02 3.60 -17.59
C ASN A 61 -1.52 3.47 -17.26
N GLY A 62 -1.86 2.92 -16.10
CA GLY A 62 -3.23 2.67 -15.69
C GLY A 62 -3.95 3.92 -15.20
N ALA A 63 -5.25 3.79 -14.93
CA ALA A 63 -6.11 4.88 -14.46
C ALA A 63 -5.65 5.53 -13.13
N TYR A 64 -4.82 4.82 -12.36
CA TYR A 64 -4.31 5.28 -11.07
C TYR A 64 -2.86 5.80 -11.12
N ALA A 65 -2.25 5.83 -12.31
CA ALA A 65 -0.86 6.27 -12.49
C ALA A 65 -0.69 7.80 -12.50
N THR A 66 -1.78 8.57 -12.39
CA THR A 66 -1.70 10.03 -12.34
C THR A 66 -0.80 10.49 -11.18
N PRO A 67 0.30 11.21 -11.45
CA PRO A 67 1.19 11.68 -10.40
C PRO A 67 0.44 12.61 -9.44
N ARG A 68 0.77 12.51 -8.15
CA ARG A 68 0.29 13.47 -7.17
C ARG A 68 1.02 14.80 -7.32
N THR A 69 0.27 15.89 -7.29
CA THR A 69 0.78 17.27 -7.34
C THR A 69 0.07 18.12 -6.29
N PRO A 70 0.53 19.35 -5.99
CA PRO A 70 -0.21 20.28 -5.12
C PRO A 70 -1.64 20.57 -5.59
N GLU A 71 -1.92 20.41 -6.89
CA GLU A 71 -3.24 20.62 -7.51
C GLU A 71 -4.06 19.33 -7.61
N ALA A 72 -3.41 18.17 -7.67
CA ALA A 72 -4.01 16.84 -7.78
C ALA A 72 -3.63 15.96 -6.58
N TYR A 73 -4.34 16.16 -5.45
CA TYR A 73 -4.05 15.48 -4.19
C TYR A 73 -5.30 15.13 -3.38
N THR A 74 -5.09 14.36 -2.32
CA THR A 74 -6.07 14.15 -1.26
C THR A 74 -5.62 14.91 -0.01
N ALA A 75 -6.53 15.62 0.67
CA ALA A 75 -6.18 16.45 1.83
C ALA A 75 -5.41 15.73 2.94
N THR A 76 -5.71 14.45 3.19
CA THR A 76 -5.03 13.65 4.22
C THR A 76 -3.62 13.28 3.80
N LEU A 77 -2.61 13.69 4.59
CA LEU A 77 -1.22 13.26 4.46
C LEU A 77 -1.05 11.78 4.85
N PHE A 78 -0.05 11.11 4.28
CA PHE A 78 0.25 9.72 4.60
C PHE A 78 0.51 9.52 6.10
N ASP A 79 1.40 10.32 6.67
CA ASP A 79 1.79 10.26 8.08
C ASP A 79 0.58 10.48 9.01
N GLN A 80 -0.30 11.41 8.64
CA GLN A 80 -1.52 11.67 9.40
C GLN A 80 -2.51 10.49 9.34
N PHE A 81 -2.60 9.79 8.21
CA PHE A 81 -3.36 8.55 8.14
C PHE A 81 -2.75 7.48 9.06
N VAL A 82 -1.43 7.29 9.04
CA VAL A 82 -0.75 6.31 9.88
C VAL A 82 -1.03 6.59 11.36
N ILE A 83 -0.80 7.82 11.82
CA ILE A 83 -0.99 8.21 13.23
C ILE A 83 -2.45 8.03 13.66
N ASN A 84 -3.40 8.48 12.84
CA ASN A 84 -4.80 8.55 13.26
C ASN A 84 -5.60 7.25 13.06
N LYS A 85 -5.14 6.36 12.16
CA LYS A 85 -5.90 5.17 11.76
C LYS A 85 -5.14 3.88 11.97
N LEU A 86 -3.82 3.86 11.76
CA LEU A 86 -3.04 2.63 11.81
C LEU A 86 -2.43 2.40 13.20
N MET A 87 -1.81 3.42 13.82
CA MET A 87 -1.22 3.28 15.16
C MET A 87 -2.20 2.79 16.23
N PRO A 88 -3.48 3.25 16.29
CA PRO A 88 -4.42 2.80 17.31
C PRO A 88 -4.76 1.30 17.27
N VAL A 89 -4.46 0.60 16.17
CA VAL A 89 -4.72 -0.84 16.02
C VAL A 89 -3.44 -1.68 15.97
N LEU A 90 -2.26 -1.04 15.99
CA LEU A 90 -0.95 -1.71 16.02
C LEU A 90 -0.29 -1.74 17.40
N LEU A 91 -0.82 -0.95 18.34
CA LEU A 91 -0.48 -0.91 19.77
C LEU A 91 -1.48 -1.74 20.57
#